data_AF-A0A2P2G176-F1
#
_entry.id   AF-A0A2P2G176-F1
#
_cell.length_a   1.000
_cell.length_b   1.000
_cell.length_c   1.000
_cell.angle_alpha   90.00
_cell.angle_beta   90.00
_cell.angle_gamma   90.00
#
_symmetry.space_group_name_H-M   'P 1'
#
loop_
_entity.id
_entity.type
_entity.pdbx_description
1 polymer ?
#
loop_
_entity_poly.entity_id
_entity_poly.type
_entity_poly.pdbx_seq_one_letter_code
_entity_poly.pdbx_strand_id
1 'polypeptide(L)'
;MAVISVPGQAPLRLRKHTMRELCTRANTLLTADADKYVLDQATALESLYFDTLPGDQRKRIAAALMSAADAYRAELLALPEEDADERSRAEVLGELSLSLQELATTA
;
A
#
# COMPACT_ATOMS: atom_id res chain seq x y z
N MET A 1 -6.58 -3.76 15.62
CA MET A 1 -7.30 -3.46 14.38
C MET A 1 -6.34 -2.70 13.49
N ALA A 2 -5.65 -3.41 12.59
CA ALA A 2 -4.77 -2.79 11.60
C ALA A 2 -5.48 -2.80 10.24
N VAL A 3 -6.06 -1.66 9.87
CA VAL A 3 -6.69 -1.42 8.57
C VAL A 3 -5.78 -0.49 7.80
N ILE A 4 -5.38 -0.88 6.59
CA ILE A 4 -4.79 0.09 5.67
C ILE A 4 -5.94 0.82 4.98
N SER A 5 -6.21 2.02 5.49
CA SER A 5 -6.85 3.09 4.74
C SER A 5 -5.78 4.12 4.48
N VAL A 6 -5.59 4.55 3.24
CA VAL A 6 -4.70 5.67 2.89
C VAL A 6 -5.08 6.89 3.77
N PRO A 7 -4.28 7.27 4.78
CA PRO A 7 -4.60 8.41 5.62
C PRO A 7 -4.43 9.70 4.83
N GLY A 8 -5.16 10.75 5.18
CA GLY A 8 -4.99 12.08 4.58
C GLY A 8 -6.30 12.77 4.23
N GLN A 9 -6.28 14.11 4.31
CA GLN A 9 -7.37 15.01 3.91
C GLN A 9 -7.67 14.98 2.39
N ALA A 10 -7.04 14.07 1.65
CA ALA A 10 -7.19 13.91 0.22
C ALA A 10 -8.61 13.47 -0.18
N PRO A 11 -9.12 13.95 -1.33
CA PRO A 11 -10.39 13.52 -1.90
C PRO A 11 -10.47 11.99 -1.98
N LEU A 12 -11.64 11.42 -1.69
CA LEU A 12 -11.89 9.97 -1.67
C LEU A 12 -11.40 9.26 -2.96
N ARG A 13 -11.50 9.93 -4.11
CA ARG A 13 -11.01 9.43 -5.41
C ARG A 13 -9.49 9.24 -5.43
N LEU A 14 -8.73 10.15 -4.82
CA LEU A 14 -7.27 10.07 -4.73
C LEU A 14 -6.87 8.85 -3.91
N ARG A 15 -7.53 8.63 -2.77
CA ARG A 15 -7.27 7.49 -1.89
C ARG A 15 -7.56 6.15 -2.57
N LYS A 16 -8.68 6.05 -3.29
CA LYS A 16 -9.04 4.86 -4.07
C LYS A 16 -8.05 4.58 -5.19
N HIS A 17 -7.62 5.62 -5.91
CA HIS A 17 -6.61 5.50 -6.96
C HIS A 17 -5.26 5.03 -6.38
N THR A 18 -4.77 5.68 -5.32
CA THR A 18 -3.52 5.31 -4.66
C THR A 18 -3.56 3.88 -4.13
N MET A 19 -4.67 3.46 -3.52
CA MET A 19 -4.83 2.07 -3.03
C MET A 19 -4.77 1.06 -4.18
N ARG A 20 -5.49 1.33 -5.28
CA ARG A 20 -5.47 0.46 -6.47
C ARG A 20 -4.07 0.36 -7.08
N GLU A 21 -3.39 1.48 -7.25
CA GLU A 21 -2.04 1.54 -7.79
C GLU A 21 -1.06 0.77 -6.91
N LEU A 22 -1.15 0.97 -5.60
CA LEU A 22 -0.32 0.28 -4.63
C LEU A 22 -0.52 -1.25 -4.66
N CYS A 23 -1.77 -1.71 -4.62
CA CYS A 23 -2.07 -3.15 -4.70
C CYS A 23 -1.62 -3.74 -6.04
N THR A 24 -1.81 -3.04 -7.15
CA THR A 24 -1.37 -3.49 -8.48
C THR A 24 0.15 -3.67 -8.52
N ARG A 25 0.90 -2.69 -8.02
CA ARG A 25 2.36 -2.75 -7.96
C ARG A 25 2.83 -3.87 -7.04
N ALA A 26 2.26 -3.98 -5.85
CA ALA A 26 2.60 -5.04 -4.89
C ALA A 26 2.30 -6.44 -5.45
N ASN A 27 1.24 -6.59 -6.25
CA ASN A 27 0.89 -7.87 -6.88
C ASN A 27 2.02 -8.38 -7.82
N THR A 28 2.73 -7.48 -8.50
CA THR A 28 3.87 -7.85 -9.35
C THR A 28 5.07 -8.41 -8.58
N LEU A 29 5.16 -8.13 -7.27
CA LEU A 29 6.24 -8.57 -6.39
C LEU A 29 5.96 -9.92 -5.72
N LEU A 30 4.71 -10.37 -5.75
CA LEU A 30 4.29 -11.64 -5.16
C LEU A 30 4.41 -12.78 -6.16
N THR A 31 4.79 -13.97 -5.68
CA THR A 31 4.89 -15.18 -6.51
C THR A 31 3.74 -16.15 -6.25
N ALA A 32 3.25 -16.22 -5.01
CA ALA A 32 2.17 -17.13 -4.63
C ALA A 32 0.79 -16.60 -5.05
N ASP A 33 0.05 -17.40 -5.83
CA ASP A 33 -1.28 -17.02 -6.34
C ASP A 33 -2.28 -16.68 -5.22
N ALA A 34 -2.17 -17.34 -4.06
CA ALA A 34 -3.00 -17.02 -2.90
C ALA A 34 -2.76 -15.59 -2.39
N ASP A 35 -1.51 -15.12 -2.40
CA ASP A 35 -1.17 -13.78 -1.94
C ASP A 35 -1.61 -12.73 -2.98
N LYS A 36 -1.44 -13.05 -4.28
CA LYS A 36 -1.93 -12.23 -5.40
C LYS A 36 -3.45 -12.03 -5.35
N TYR A 37 -4.18 -13.12 -5.13
CA TYR A 37 -5.64 -13.10 -5.03
C TYR A 37 -6.13 -12.19 -3.90
N VAL A 38 -5.43 -12.14 -2.76
CA VAL A 38 -5.75 -11.23 -1.67
C VAL A 38 -5.59 -9.76 -2.09
N LEU A 39 -4.53 -9.42 -2.84
CA LEU A 39 -4.35 -8.07 -3.37
C LEU A 39 -5.39 -7.71 -4.44
N ASP A 40 -5.81 -8.65 -5.27
CA ASP A 40 -6.87 -8.43 -6.26
C ASP A 40 -8.20 -8.15 -5.58
N GLN A 41 -8.55 -8.93 -4.55
CA GLN A 41 -9.72 -8.69 -3.70
C GLN A 41 -9.63 -7.32 -3.02
N ALA A 42 -8.47 -6.98 -2.45
CA ALA A 42 -8.27 -5.68 -1.81
C ALA A 42 -8.39 -4.50 -2.77
N THR A 43 -7.97 -4.70 -4.02
CA THR A 43 -8.12 -3.71 -5.09
C THR A 43 -9.58 -3.49 -5.44
N ALA A 44 -10.37 -4.57 -5.55
CA ALA A 44 -11.79 -4.50 -5.85
C ALA A 44 -12.61 -3.89 -4.70
N LEU A 45 -12.23 -4.21 -3.45
CA LEU A 45 -12.88 -3.71 -2.23
C LEU A 45 -12.32 -2.37 -1.74
N GLU A 46 -11.28 -1.85 -2.39
CA GLU A 46 -10.55 -0.64 -2.03
C GLU A 46 -10.10 -0.62 -0.56
N SER A 47 -9.87 -1.80 0.03
CA SER A 47 -9.51 -1.99 1.43
C SER A 47 -8.82 -3.34 1.66
N LEU A 48 -7.86 -3.38 2.59
CA LEU A 48 -7.17 -4.60 2.99
C LEU A 48 -7.18 -4.73 4.52
N TYR A 49 -7.64 -5.89 5.00
CA TYR A 49 -7.71 -6.24 6.41
C TYR A 49 -6.65 -7.32 6.72
N PHE A 50 -5.56 -6.95 7.41
CA PHE A 50 -4.49 -7.91 7.71
C PHE A 50 -4.85 -8.89 8.81
N ASP A 51 -5.78 -8.50 9.69
CA ASP A 51 -6.24 -9.30 10.83
C ASP A 51 -6.84 -10.64 10.40
N THR A 52 -7.36 -10.75 9.17
CA THR A 52 -7.95 -11.97 8.61
C THR A 52 -6.95 -12.88 7.90
N LEU A 53 -5.69 -12.45 7.75
CA LEU A 53 -4.66 -13.20 7.02
C LEU A 53 -3.80 -14.04 7.97
N PRO A 54 -3.38 -15.26 7.55
CA PRO A 54 -2.36 -16.05 8.24
C PRO A 54 -1.06 -15.25 8.44
N GLY A 55 -0.35 -15.47 9.54
CA GLY A 55 0.85 -14.68 9.92
C GLY A 55 1.92 -14.58 8.82
N ASP A 56 2.26 -15.70 8.18
CA ASP A 56 3.27 -15.68 7.10
C ASP A 56 2.78 -14.99 5.83
N GLN A 57 1.51 -15.16 5.48
CA GLN A 57 0.88 -14.48 4.34
C GLN A 57 0.78 -12.98 4.59
N ARG A 58 0.39 -12.59 5.82
CA ARG A 58 0.38 -11.19 6.29
C ARG A 58 1.74 -10.54 6.11
N LYS A 59 2.82 -11.18 6.57
CA LYS A 59 4.19 -10.66 6.47
C LYS A 59 4.63 -10.46 5.02
N ARG A 60 4.40 -11.46 4.16
CA ARG A 60 4.75 -11.37 2.73
C ARG A 60 4.00 -10.25 2.01
N ILE A 61 2.69 -10.16 2.22
CA ILE A 61 1.85 -9.12 1.61
C ILE A 61 2.24 -7.73 2.16
N ALA A 62 2.48 -7.60 3.47
CA ALA A 62 2.92 -6.35 4.06
C ALA A 62 4.27 -5.89 3.51
N ALA A 63 5.24 -6.80 3.36
CA ALA A 63 6.54 -6.49 2.77
C ALA A 63 6.42 -6.07 1.29
N ALA A 64 5.56 -6.73 0.50
CA ALA A 64 5.31 -6.36 -0.89
C ALA A 64 4.67 -4.97 -1.01
N LEU A 65 3.67 -4.67 -0.17
CA LEU A 65 3.03 -3.35 -0.12
C LEU A 65 3.99 -2.25 0.33
N MET A 66 4.87 -2.54 1.30
CA MET A 66 5.89 -1.59 1.76
C MET A 66 6.87 -1.24 0.63
N SER A 67 7.40 -2.26 -0.05
CA SER A 67 8.30 -2.08 -1.19
C SER A 67 7.63 -1.28 -2.33
N ALA A 68 6.36 -1.59 -2.62
CA ALA A 68 5.58 -0.86 -3.62
C ALA A 68 5.32 0.61 -3.21
N ALA A 69 5.03 0.86 -1.93
CA ALA A 69 4.81 2.21 -1.40
C ALA A 69 6.08 3.06 -1.48
N ASP A 70 7.23 2.49 -1.09
CA ASP A 70 8.53 3.18 -1.15
C ASP A 70 8.95 3.48 -2.59
N ALA A 71 8.78 2.53 -3.52
CA ALA A 71 9.06 2.74 -4.93
C ALA A 71 8.16 3.83 -5.51
N TYR A 72 6.85 3.78 -5.22
CA TYR A 72 5.90 4.77 -5.73
C TYR A 72 6.17 6.16 -5.15
N ARG A 73 6.52 6.24 -3.86
CA ARG A 73 6.94 7.48 -3.23
C ARG A 73 8.19 8.06 -3.89
N ALA A 74 9.20 7.23 -4.17
CA ALA A 74 10.43 7.68 -4.82
C ALA A 74 10.16 8.23 -6.23
N GLU A 75 9.25 7.61 -6.98
CA GLU A 75 8.80 8.11 -8.29
C GLU A 75 8.14 9.49 -8.17
N LEU A 76 7.21 9.67 -7.22
CA LEU A 76 6.53 10.95 -7.00
C LEU A 76 7.51 12.06 -6.58
N LEU A 77 8.50 11.74 -5.73
CA LEU A 77 9.53 12.69 -5.30
C LEU A 77 10.53 13.04 -6.40
N ALA A 78 10.62 12.24 -7.47
CA ALA A 78 11.48 12.52 -8.62
C ALA A 78 10.79 13.42 -9.66
N LEU A 79 9.49 13.68 -9.52
CA LEU A 79 8.76 14.59 -10.40
C LEU A 79 9.12 16.06 -10.10
N PRO A 80 9.06 16.96 -11.09
CA PRO A 80 9.26 18.40 -10.87
C PRO A 80 8.28 18.94 -9.81
N GLU A 81 8.75 19.81 -8.91
CA GLU A 81 8.02 20.31 -7.72
C GLU A 81 6.82 21.24 -8.04
N GLU A 82 5.92 20.85 -8.94
CA GLU A 82 4.77 21.70 -9.33
C GLU A 82 3.42 21.21 -8.80
N ASP A 83 3.28 19.92 -8.42
CA ASP A 83 1.99 19.37 -7.99
C ASP A 83 1.93 19.09 -6.46
N ALA A 84 1.14 19.91 -5.75
CA ALA A 84 0.88 19.76 -4.33
C ALA A 84 0.17 18.44 -3.97
N ASP A 85 -0.64 17.88 -4.88
CA ASP A 85 -1.35 16.62 -4.66
C ASP A 85 -0.38 15.42 -4.72
N GLU A 86 0.63 15.49 -5.58
CA GLU A 86 1.68 14.47 -5.69
C GLU A 86 2.56 14.44 -4.43
N ARG A 87 2.89 15.62 -3.91
CA ARG A 87 3.66 15.74 -2.66
C ARG A 87 2.88 15.23 -1.45
N SER A 88 1.60 15.60 -1.33
CA SER A 88 0.72 15.06 -0.29
C SER A 88 0.60 13.53 -0.41
N ARG A 89 0.52 12.98 -1.63
CA ARG A 89 0.52 11.53 -1.84
C ARG A 89 1.82 10.87 -1.42
N ALA A 90 2.96 11.47 -1.71
CA ALA A 90 4.27 10.96 -1.31
C ALA A 90 4.44 10.91 0.22
N GLU A 91 3.93 11.91 0.95
CA GLU A 91 3.92 11.92 2.42
C GLU A 91 3.09 10.77 2.98
N VAL A 92 1.87 10.59 2.47
CA VAL A 92 0.96 9.52 2.87
C VAL A 92 1.55 8.13 2.61
N LEU A 93 2.22 7.93 1.47
CA LEU A 93 2.92 6.68 1.20
C LEU A 93 4.06 6.43 2.20
N GLY A 94 4.74 7.48 2.66
CA GLY A 94 5.76 7.37 3.71
C GLY A 94 5.20 6.92 5.07
N GLU A 95 4.08 7.49 5.50
CA GLU A 95 3.38 7.05 6.73
C GLU A 95 2.89 5.60 6.63
N LEU A 96 2.43 5.22 5.44
CA LEU A 96 1.95 3.87 5.16
C LEU A 96 3.06 2.83 5.24
N SER A 97 4.24 3.12 4.66
CA SER A 97 5.41 2.23 4.75
C SER A 97 5.82 1.94 6.19
N LEU A 98 5.80 2.96 7.07
CA LEU A 98 6.09 2.79 8.49
C LEU A 98 5.09 1.86 9.18
N SER A 99 3.79 2.06 8.92
CA SER A 99 2.72 1.21 9.48
C SER A 99 2.82 -0.24 8.99
N LEU A 100 3.22 -0.44 7.73
CA LEU A 100 3.44 -1.75 7.13
C LEU A 100 4.67 -2.46 7.69
N GLN A 101 5.72 -1.72 8.06
CA GLN A 101 6.93 -2.27 8.66
C GLN A 101 6.66 -2.98 9.99
N GLU A 102 5.79 -2.41 10.82
CA GLU A 102 5.34 -3.04 12.07
C GLU A 102 4.66 -4.38 11.77
N LEU A 103 3.75 -4.42 10.81
CA LEU A 103 3.04 -5.65 10.41
C LEU A 103 3.96 -6.72 9.82
N ALA A 104 5.00 -6.32 9.09
CA ALA A 104 5.97 -7.25 8.51
C ALA A 104 6.94 -7.84 9.55
N THR A 105 7.15 -7.15 10.67
CA THR A 105 8.09 -7.54 11.73
C THR A 105 7.43 -8.19 12.95
N THR A 106 6.11 -8.08 13.09
CA THR A 106 5.40 -8.69 14.24
C THR A 106 5.39 -10.22 14.09
N ALA A 107 5.97 -10.92 15.08
CA ALA A 107 6.19 -12.37 15.10
C ALA A 107 4.89 -13.19 15.04
#